data_AF-A0A1J5P215-F1
#
_entry.id   AF-A0A1J5P215-F1
#
_cell.length_a   1.000
_cell.length_b   1.000
_cell.length_c   1.000
_cell.angle_alpha   90.00
_cell.angle_beta   90.00
_cell.angle_gamma   90.00
#
_symmetry.space_group_name_H-M   'P 1'
#
loop_
_entity.id
_entity.type
_entity.pdbx_description
1 polymer ?
#
loop_
_entity_poly.entity_id
_entity_poly.type
_entity_poly.pdbx_seq_one_letter_code
_entity_poly.pdbx_strand_id
1 'polypeptide(L)'
;MESLVRMYREAESKYTPEVKSAWLHHRFTQIHPFQDGNGRVARALASLVFLREGLFPLVVRESDRKEYIGALETADAGNLSPLVSFFARRQRDSVLKALGLEQQVQQSKYADQIINSALEVLKSKFAKEKQRVSVVFDHADKLFAIIDSKFKSLATTLDGQLRLLTPPQLKQKYQARTNAADNSSPQRHYFQKQIVETANHFDYFANFDRYRSWVRLTLTTGQEFDYVITIHGYGPGDSGILAASAFTYLKVPREDGGTETVNVHPAATDLFQFNYAESYDSTQKRFAEWLESSLAIALAEWKRSLQS
;
A
#
# COMPACT_ATOMS: atom_id res chain seq x y z
N MET A 1 62.44 35.00 23.81
CA MET A 1 61.62 35.09 22.58
C MET A 1 62.46 35.09 21.30
N GLU A 2 63.55 35.87 21.22
CA GLU A 2 64.45 35.88 20.04
C GLU A 2 65.00 34.51 19.63
N SER A 3 65.37 33.66 20.60
CA SER A 3 65.82 32.29 20.34
C SER A 3 64.75 31.44 19.65
N LEU A 4 63.47 31.59 20.02
CA LEU A 4 62.37 30.84 19.40
C LEU A 4 62.19 31.23 17.93
N VAL A 5 62.29 32.53 17.62
CA VAL A 5 62.21 33.02 16.24
C VAL A 5 63.37 32.49 15.40
N ARG A 6 64.60 32.51 15.94
CA ARG A 6 65.78 31.97 15.26
C ARG A 6 65.63 30.48 14.97
N MET A 7 65.28 29.69 15.97
CA MET A 7 65.09 28.24 15.82
C MET A 7 63.96 27.90 14.83
N TYR A 8 62.88 28.69 14.82
CA TYR A 8 61.81 28.51 13.84
C TYR A 8 62.30 28.76 12.41
N ARG A 9 63.07 29.83 12.17
CA ARG A 9 63.65 30.13 10.85
C ARG A 9 64.62 29.06 10.36
N GLU A 10 65.42 28.50 11.26
CA GLU A 10 66.34 27.40 10.94
C GLU A 10 65.60 26.09 10.58
N ALA A 11 64.41 25.88 11.16
CA ALA A 11 63.58 24.70 10.94
C ALA A 11 62.60 24.84 9.77
N GLU A 12 62.38 26.04 9.25
CA GLU A 12 61.29 26.40 8.31
C GLU A 12 61.32 25.59 7.01
N SER A 13 62.52 25.29 6.49
CA SER A 13 62.75 24.54 5.25
C SER A 13 62.86 23.02 5.44
N LYS A 14 62.90 22.52 6.68
CA LYS A 14 63.23 21.13 7.00
C LYS A 14 62.02 20.25 7.31
N TYR A 15 60.90 20.84 7.72
CA TYR A 15 59.75 20.09 8.26
C TYR A 15 58.43 20.44 7.57
N THR A 16 57.50 19.48 7.53
CA THR A 16 56.18 19.69 6.93
C THR A 16 55.37 20.73 7.71
N PRO A 17 54.45 21.47 7.06
CA PRO A 17 53.64 22.51 7.70
C PRO A 17 53.02 22.15 9.04
N GLU A 18 52.53 20.92 9.18
CA GLU A 18 51.92 20.40 10.41
C GLU A 18 52.93 20.30 11.55
N VAL A 19 54.14 19.82 11.25
CA VAL A 19 55.23 19.66 12.22
C VAL A 19 55.75 21.02 12.67
N LYS A 20 56.06 21.93 11.74
CA LYS A 20 56.54 23.28 12.09
C LYS A 20 55.48 24.09 12.84
N SER A 21 54.21 23.96 12.46
CA SER A 21 53.09 24.62 13.13
C SER A 21 52.88 24.10 14.56
N ALA A 22 52.82 22.78 14.76
CA ALA A 22 52.67 22.16 16.08
C ALA A 22 53.86 22.47 17.01
N TRP A 23 55.09 22.44 16.48
CA TRP A 23 56.28 22.76 17.24
C TRP A 23 56.30 24.22 17.68
N LEU A 24 56.05 25.16 16.75
CA LEU A 24 56.04 26.60 17.07
C LEU A 24 54.95 26.92 18.10
N HIS A 25 53.77 26.34 17.91
CA HIS A 25 52.66 26.44 18.85
C HIS A 25 53.07 26.01 20.26
N HIS A 26 53.59 24.78 20.39
CA HIS A 26 53.95 24.18 21.66
C HIS A 26 55.07 24.94 22.36
N ARG A 27 56.15 25.30 21.64
CA ARG A 27 57.27 26.07 22.20
C ARG A 27 56.83 27.45 22.66
N PHE A 28 55.95 28.12 21.92
CA PHE A 28 55.41 29.40 22.35
C PHE A 28 54.60 29.26 23.65
N THR A 29 53.76 28.22 23.77
CA THR A 29 52.98 27.97 25.00
C THR A 29 53.86 27.66 26.22
N GLN A 30 55.02 27.02 26.02
CA GLN A 30 55.98 26.74 27.10
C GLN A 30 56.70 28.00 27.61
N ILE A 31 56.99 28.96 26.74
CA ILE A 31 57.64 30.23 27.13
C ILE A 31 56.67 31.12 27.92
N HIS A 32 55.38 31.04 27.62
CA HIS A 32 54.29 31.78 28.28
C HIS A 32 54.61 33.28 28.52
N PRO A 33 54.94 34.05 27.47
CA PRO A 33 55.50 35.41 27.61
C PRO A 33 54.50 36.48 28.05
N PHE A 34 53.19 36.21 27.96
CA PHE A 34 52.13 37.16 28.30
C PHE A 34 51.38 36.76 29.57
N GLN A 35 50.75 37.74 30.24
CA GLN A 35 49.93 37.51 31.44
C GLN A 35 48.63 36.73 31.14
N ASP A 36 48.00 36.96 29.99
CA ASP A 36 46.87 36.18 29.48
C ASP A 36 46.92 36.09 27.94
N GLY A 37 46.20 35.14 27.36
CA GLY A 37 45.99 35.02 25.93
C GLY A 37 47.03 34.19 25.19
N ASN A 38 47.99 33.57 25.89
CA ASN A 38 49.04 32.77 25.27
C ASN A 38 48.47 31.66 24.37
N GLY A 39 47.39 30.99 24.78
CA GLY A 39 46.73 29.98 23.95
C GLY A 39 46.09 30.55 22.67
N ARG A 40 45.56 31.78 22.71
CA ARG A 40 45.03 32.46 21.51
C ARG A 40 46.17 32.82 20.55
N VAL A 41 47.26 33.37 21.09
CA VAL A 41 48.45 33.73 20.30
C VAL A 41 49.12 32.49 19.71
N ALA A 42 49.24 31.40 20.46
CA ALA A 42 49.79 30.14 19.98
C ALA A 42 49.02 29.60 18.77
N ARG A 43 47.68 29.57 18.84
CA ARG A 43 46.82 29.15 17.71
C ARG A 43 46.89 30.12 16.53
N ALA A 44 47.04 31.42 16.78
CA ALA A 44 47.24 32.41 15.73
C ALA A 44 48.59 32.21 15.03
N LEU A 45 49.66 31.91 15.76
CA LEU A 45 50.97 31.57 15.21
C LEU A 45 50.90 30.28 14.38
N ALA A 46 50.26 29.23 14.90
CA ALA A 46 50.03 27.98 14.18
C ALA A 46 49.26 28.21 12.87
N SER A 47 48.21 29.03 12.92
CA SER A 47 47.44 29.45 11.74
C SER A 47 48.29 30.23 10.74
N LEU A 48 49.17 31.12 11.21
CA LEU A 48 50.05 31.89 10.35
C LEU A 48 51.01 30.98 9.57
N VAL A 49 51.54 29.93 10.20
CA VAL A 49 52.35 28.92 9.50
C VAL A 49 51.56 28.27 8.38
N PHE A 50 50.34 27.79 8.66
CA PHE A 50 49.51 27.18 7.62
C PHE A 50 49.17 28.15 6.48
N LEU A 51 48.81 29.38 6.80
CA LEU A 51 48.48 30.41 5.81
C LEU A 51 49.66 30.75 4.89
N ARG A 52 50.89 30.81 5.43
CA ARG A 52 52.09 31.02 4.62
C ARG A 52 52.36 29.90 3.62
N GLU A 53 51.89 28.69 3.94
CA GLU A 53 52.04 27.49 3.10
C GLU A 53 50.82 27.25 2.19
N GLY A 54 49.88 28.21 2.12
CA GLY A 54 48.67 28.08 1.30
C GLY A 54 47.61 27.12 1.87
N LEU A 55 47.71 26.77 3.16
CA LEU A 55 46.79 25.89 3.87
C LEU A 55 45.76 26.69 4.69
N PHE A 56 44.76 25.99 5.22
CA PHE A 56 43.68 26.63 5.98
C PHE A 56 44.15 27.08 7.38
N PRO A 57 43.57 28.16 7.95
CA PRO A 57 43.82 28.52 9.35
C PRO A 57 43.50 27.36 10.30
N LEU A 58 44.27 27.25 11.39
CA LEU A 58 44.01 26.22 12.40
C LEU A 58 42.75 26.58 13.20
N VAL A 59 41.71 25.76 13.05
CA VAL A 59 40.48 25.86 13.85
C VAL A 59 40.41 24.71 14.85
N VAL A 60 40.57 25.02 16.13
CA VAL A 60 40.32 24.08 17.25
C VAL A 60 38.91 24.33 17.77
N ARG A 61 38.01 23.36 17.64
CA ARG A 61 36.61 23.50 18.10
C ARG A 61 36.50 23.16 19.59
N GLU A 62 35.43 23.61 20.23
CA GLU A 62 35.16 23.26 21.63
C GLU A 62 35.04 21.75 21.84
N SER A 63 34.46 21.03 20.87
CA SER A 63 34.40 19.56 20.85
C SER A 63 35.77 18.88 20.90
N ASP A 64 36.80 19.56 20.37
CA ASP A 64 38.14 19.03 20.22
C ASP A 64 39.00 19.32 21.46
N ARG A 65 38.48 20.08 22.44
CA ARG A 65 39.23 20.60 23.59
C ARG A 65 39.95 19.51 24.36
N LYS A 66 39.27 18.42 24.68
CA LYS A 66 39.84 17.32 25.48
C LYS A 66 41.04 16.67 24.78
N GLU A 67 40.90 16.39 23.49
CA GLU A 67 41.97 15.79 22.69
C GLU A 67 43.14 16.76 22.50
N TYR A 68 42.84 18.02 22.21
CA TYR A 68 43.84 19.06 22.02
C TYR A 68 44.68 19.30 23.29
N ILE A 69 44.04 19.34 24.47
CA ILE A 69 44.76 19.46 25.75
C ILE A 69 45.59 18.20 26.02
N GLY A 70 45.06 17.00 25.83
CA GLY A 70 45.83 15.76 26.01
C GLY A 70 47.03 15.64 25.06
N ALA A 71 46.90 16.15 23.83
CA ALA A 71 48.00 16.24 22.88
C ALA A 71 49.10 17.23 23.33
N LEU A 72 48.73 18.34 23.97
CA LEU A 72 49.68 19.28 24.57
C LEU A 72 50.41 18.66 25.77
N GLU A 73 49.70 17.97 26.66
CA GLU A 73 50.30 17.27 27.80
C GLU A 73 51.31 16.22 27.35
N THR A 74 50.99 15.48 26.27
CA THR A 74 51.90 14.51 25.67
C THR A 74 53.12 15.18 25.04
N ALA A 75 52.94 16.37 24.44
CA ALA A 75 54.04 17.16 23.90
C ALA A 75 54.94 17.74 25.01
N ASP A 76 54.39 18.09 26.17
CA ASP A 76 55.15 18.49 27.36
C ASP A 76 56.01 17.33 27.90
N ALA A 77 55.52 16.09 27.77
CA ALA A 77 56.30 14.88 28.05
C ALA A 77 57.32 14.53 26.95
N GLY A 78 57.48 15.38 25.93
CA GLY A 78 58.49 15.24 24.87
C GLY A 78 58.01 14.56 23.59
N ASN A 79 56.76 14.11 23.51
CA ASN A 79 56.20 13.48 22.31
C ASN A 79 55.23 14.42 21.58
N LEU A 80 55.72 15.10 20.55
CA LEU A 80 54.93 16.06 19.76
C LEU A 80 53.94 15.38 18.79
N SER A 81 54.10 14.08 18.52
CA SER A 81 53.37 13.37 17.45
C SER A 81 51.84 13.48 17.55
N PRO A 82 51.20 13.36 18.74
CA PRO A 82 49.75 13.51 18.85
C PRO A 82 49.27 14.91 18.45
N LEU A 83 50.04 15.96 18.77
CA LEU A 83 49.71 17.33 18.41
C LEU A 83 49.83 17.56 16.89
N VAL A 84 50.86 16.99 16.26
CA VAL A 84 51.02 17.01 14.80
C VAL A 84 49.85 16.31 14.11
N SER A 85 49.49 15.09 14.56
CA SER A 85 48.38 14.32 14.01
C SER A 85 47.05 15.06 14.16
N PHE A 86 46.83 15.72 15.29
CA PHE A 86 45.66 16.56 15.50
C PHE A 86 45.60 17.68 14.46
N PHE A 87 46.70 18.41 14.24
CA PHE A 87 46.76 19.51 13.27
C PHE A 87 46.56 19.04 11.83
N ALA A 88 47.19 17.92 11.46
CA ALA A 88 47.03 17.29 10.15
C ALA A 88 45.56 16.92 9.88
N ARG A 89 44.87 16.34 10.87
CA ARG A 89 43.45 16.01 10.75
C ARG A 89 42.59 17.26 10.56
N ARG A 90 42.89 18.36 11.27
CA ARG A 90 42.18 19.64 11.10
C ARG A 90 42.35 20.23 9.70
N GLN A 91 43.53 20.08 9.09
CA GLN A 91 43.74 20.47 7.69
C GLN A 91 42.93 19.60 6.73
N ARG A 92 42.99 18.27 6.90
CA ARG A 92 42.20 17.32 6.11
C ARG A 92 40.70 17.63 6.15
N ASP A 93 40.15 17.88 7.34
CA ASP A 93 38.73 18.20 7.51
C ASP A 93 38.37 19.52 6.82
N SER A 94 39.27 20.51 6.86
CA SER A 94 39.07 21.80 6.18
C SER A 94 39.07 21.65 4.65
N VAL A 95 39.96 20.80 4.11
CA VAL A 95 40.01 20.45 2.69
C VAL A 95 38.74 19.71 2.28
N LEU A 96 38.32 18.68 3.02
CA LEU A 96 37.10 17.92 2.70
C LEU A 96 35.85 18.80 2.71
N LYS A 97 35.78 19.75 3.65
CA LYS A 97 34.71 20.74 3.71
C LYS A 97 34.74 21.70 2.52
N ALA A 98 35.92 22.19 2.13
CA ALA A 98 36.08 23.07 0.98
C ALA A 98 35.74 22.37 -0.35
N LEU A 99 35.98 21.06 -0.45
CA LEU A 99 35.65 20.23 -1.62
C LEU A 99 34.17 19.81 -1.69
N GLY A 100 33.33 20.17 -0.71
CA GLY A 100 31.88 19.93 -0.74
C GLY A 100 31.44 18.45 -0.61
N LEU A 101 32.37 17.53 -0.39
CA LEU A 101 32.11 16.07 -0.35
C LEU A 101 31.19 15.66 0.81
N GLU A 102 31.17 16.41 1.91
CA GLU A 102 30.27 16.14 3.05
C GLU A 102 28.80 16.48 2.72
N GLN A 103 28.53 17.46 1.86
CA GLN A 103 27.16 17.85 1.50
C GLN A 103 26.50 16.85 0.55
N GLN A 104 27.24 16.31 -0.43
CA GLN A 104 26.70 15.34 -1.40
C GLN A 104 26.29 14.01 -0.75
N VAL A 105 27.12 13.49 0.16
CA VAL A 105 26.84 12.25 0.89
C VAL A 105 25.65 12.39 1.84
N GLN A 106 25.45 13.58 2.41
CA GLN A 106 24.32 13.84 3.31
C GLN A 106 23.00 14.00 2.53
N GLN A 107 23.02 14.70 1.38
CA GLN A 107 21.84 14.87 0.53
C GLN A 107 21.32 13.54 -0.05
N SER A 108 22.21 12.63 -0.49
CA SER A 108 21.78 11.32 -1.00
C SER A 108 21.08 10.48 0.07
N LYS A 109 21.61 10.46 1.30
CA LYS A 109 21.00 9.75 2.43
C LYS A 109 19.61 10.28 2.80
N TYR A 110 19.40 11.61 2.72
CA TYR A 110 18.08 12.19 2.98
C TYR A 110 17.06 11.81 1.89
N ALA A 111 17.46 11.82 0.62
CA ALA A 111 16.59 11.40 -0.48
C ALA A 111 16.13 9.94 -0.30
N ASP A 112 17.06 9.02 0.01
CA ASP A 112 16.75 7.61 0.24
C ASP A 112 15.80 7.41 1.42
N GLN A 113 15.97 8.17 2.51
CA GLN A 113 15.08 8.10 3.67
C GLN A 113 13.65 8.57 3.35
N ILE A 114 13.51 9.64 2.57
CA ILE A 114 12.20 10.17 2.15
C ILE A 114 11.51 9.15 1.23
N ILE A 115 12.23 8.59 0.26
CA ILE A 115 11.70 7.57 -0.66
C ILE A 115 11.23 6.35 0.12
N ASN A 116 12.05 5.81 1.04
CA ASN A 116 11.67 4.65 1.84
C ASN A 116 10.45 4.94 2.72
N SER A 117 10.36 6.11 3.34
CA SER A 117 9.20 6.50 4.14
C SER A 117 7.93 6.59 3.29
N ALA A 118 8.01 7.17 2.10
CA ALA A 118 6.87 7.23 1.17
C ALA A 118 6.44 5.83 0.69
N LEU A 119 7.40 4.95 0.38
CA LEU A 119 7.12 3.56 0.00
C LEU A 119 6.45 2.78 1.13
N GLU A 120 6.90 2.93 2.38
CA GLU A 120 6.26 2.28 3.54
C GLU A 120 4.84 2.78 3.78
N VAL A 121 4.59 4.09 3.64
CA VAL A 121 3.22 4.64 3.69
C VAL A 121 2.34 4.02 2.60
N LEU A 122 2.82 3.94 1.36
CA LEU A 122 2.06 3.32 0.27
C LEU A 122 1.80 1.83 0.52
N LYS A 123 2.81 1.06 0.93
CA LYS A 123 2.63 -0.37 1.30
C LYS A 123 1.59 -0.53 2.40
N SER A 124 1.62 0.32 3.43
CA SER A 124 0.65 0.25 4.52
C SER A 124 -0.79 0.58 4.07
N LYS A 125 -0.95 1.54 3.15
CA LYS A 125 -2.25 1.87 2.54
C LYS A 125 -2.78 0.69 1.71
N PHE A 126 -1.95 0.16 0.81
CA PHE A 126 -2.32 -1.00 -0.01
C PHE A 126 -2.63 -2.25 0.83
N ALA A 127 -1.89 -2.50 1.92
CA ALA A 127 -2.18 -3.61 2.82
C ALA A 127 -3.54 -3.45 3.52
N LYS A 128 -3.85 -2.26 4.02
CA LYS A 128 -5.17 -1.96 4.63
C LYS A 128 -6.30 -2.09 3.62
N GLU A 129 -6.09 -1.62 2.39
CA GLU A 129 -7.08 -1.72 1.31
C GLU A 129 -7.31 -3.18 0.90
N LYS A 130 -6.24 -3.95 0.72
CA LYS A 130 -6.32 -5.39 0.45
C LYS A 130 -7.06 -6.13 1.56
N GLN A 131 -6.81 -5.79 2.82
CA GLN A 131 -7.50 -6.38 3.97
C GLN A 131 -9.00 -6.04 3.96
N ARG A 132 -9.37 -4.78 3.71
CA ARG A 132 -10.77 -4.34 3.61
C ARG A 132 -11.52 -5.08 2.51
N VAL A 133 -10.89 -5.19 1.33
CA VAL A 133 -11.48 -5.92 0.19
C VAL A 133 -11.63 -7.41 0.49
N SER A 134 -10.68 -8.03 1.19
CA SER A 134 -10.81 -9.42 1.62
C SER A 134 -12.05 -9.64 2.51
N VAL A 135 -12.29 -8.76 3.47
CA VAL A 135 -13.43 -8.91 4.41
C VAL A 135 -14.78 -8.84 3.70
N VAL A 136 -14.97 -7.90 2.77
CA VAL A 136 -16.24 -7.80 2.04
C VAL A 136 -16.45 -8.98 1.09
N PHE A 137 -15.37 -9.57 0.55
CA PHE A 137 -15.46 -10.80 -0.24
C PHE A 137 -15.83 -12.01 0.62
N ASP A 138 -15.31 -12.10 1.85
CA ASP A 138 -15.72 -13.14 2.80
C ASP A 138 -17.22 -13.00 3.15
N HIS A 139 -17.74 -11.77 3.26
CA HIS A 139 -19.18 -11.55 3.44
C HIS A 139 -19.95 -12.06 2.22
N ALA A 140 -19.51 -11.69 1.02
CA ALA A 140 -20.16 -12.10 -0.22
C ALA A 140 -20.19 -13.63 -0.42
N ASP A 141 -19.11 -14.33 -0.08
CA ASP A 141 -19.05 -15.80 -0.18
C ASP A 141 -20.04 -16.47 0.79
N LYS A 142 -20.19 -15.92 2.00
CA LYS A 142 -21.20 -16.41 2.95
C LYS A 142 -22.63 -16.11 2.49
N LEU A 143 -22.90 -14.93 1.94
CA LEU A 143 -24.20 -14.60 1.36
C LEU A 143 -24.51 -15.50 0.15
N PHE A 144 -23.53 -15.74 -0.72
CA PHE A 144 -23.63 -16.71 -1.81
C PHE A 144 -24.05 -18.09 -1.32
N ALA A 145 -23.41 -18.60 -0.26
CA ALA A 145 -23.76 -19.90 0.33
C ALA A 145 -25.21 -19.93 0.87
N ILE A 146 -25.69 -18.82 1.45
CA ILE A 146 -27.09 -18.68 1.89
C ILE A 146 -28.04 -18.79 0.69
N ILE A 147 -27.76 -18.06 -0.40
CA ILE A 147 -28.59 -18.11 -1.62
C ILE A 147 -28.60 -19.53 -2.19
N ASP A 148 -27.43 -20.13 -2.36
CA ASP A 148 -27.29 -21.47 -2.96
C ASP A 148 -28.02 -22.54 -2.14
N SER A 149 -27.90 -22.51 -0.81
CA SER A 149 -28.63 -23.40 0.09
C SER A 149 -30.15 -23.21 -0.03
N LYS A 150 -30.62 -21.95 -0.02
CA LYS A 150 -32.04 -21.61 -0.17
C LYS A 150 -32.59 -22.10 -1.52
N PHE A 151 -31.87 -21.88 -2.61
CA PHE A 151 -32.26 -22.30 -3.95
C PHE A 151 -32.26 -23.82 -4.11
N LYS A 152 -31.28 -24.53 -3.54
CA LYS A 152 -31.24 -26.00 -3.50
C LYS A 152 -32.44 -26.58 -2.76
N SER A 153 -32.76 -26.04 -1.58
CA SER A 153 -33.93 -26.45 -0.81
C SER A 153 -35.22 -26.22 -1.60
N LEU A 154 -35.40 -25.02 -2.14
CA LEU A 154 -36.57 -24.66 -2.93
C LEU A 154 -36.71 -25.51 -4.20
N ALA A 155 -35.62 -25.73 -4.93
CA ALA A 155 -35.62 -26.58 -6.13
C ALA A 155 -36.03 -28.01 -5.80
N THR A 156 -35.53 -28.58 -4.70
CA THR A 156 -35.88 -29.94 -4.27
C THR A 156 -37.37 -30.05 -3.96
N THR A 157 -37.93 -29.08 -3.24
CA THR A 157 -39.36 -29.04 -2.92
C THR A 157 -40.22 -28.89 -4.17
N LEU A 158 -39.88 -27.93 -5.05
CA LEU A 158 -40.65 -27.67 -6.26
C LEU A 158 -40.53 -28.81 -7.29
N ASP A 159 -39.37 -29.42 -7.46
CA ASP A 159 -39.16 -30.51 -8.42
C ASP A 159 -40.06 -31.71 -8.09
N GLY A 160 -40.16 -32.07 -6.81
CA GLY A 160 -41.08 -33.13 -6.36
C GLY A 160 -42.54 -32.85 -6.72
N GLN A 161 -42.99 -31.61 -6.51
CA GLN A 161 -44.36 -31.19 -6.82
C GLN A 161 -44.62 -31.09 -8.33
N LEU A 162 -43.70 -30.49 -9.08
CA LEU A 162 -43.83 -30.28 -10.53
C LEU A 162 -43.85 -31.61 -11.29
N ARG A 163 -43.02 -32.59 -10.88
CA ARG A 163 -43.02 -33.91 -11.51
C ARG A 163 -44.34 -34.65 -11.36
N LEU A 164 -45.03 -34.49 -10.22
CA LEU A 164 -46.36 -35.08 -9.99
C LEU A 164 -47.44 -34.45 -10.88
N LEU A 165 -47.28 -33.17 -11.23
CA LEU A 165 -48.20 -32.44 -12.10
C LEU A 165 -47.89 -32.58 -13.59
N THR A 166 -46.82 -33.30 -13.95
CA THR A 166 -46.42 -33.46 -15.35
C THR A 166 -47.44 -34.33 -16.09
N PRO A 167 -48.08 -33.83 -17.17
CA PRO A 167 -49.00 -34.64 -17.98
C PRO A 167 -48.29 -35.87 -18.58
N PRO A 168 -48.92 -37.06 -18.59
CA PRO A 168 -48.28 -38.30 -19.05
C PRO A 168 -47.78 -38.25 -20.50
N GLN A 169 -48.38 -37.41 -21.34
CA GLN A 169 -48.07 -37.30 -22.76
C GLN A 169 -46.90 -36.36 -23.09
N LEU A 170 -46.40 -35.59 -22.11
CA LEU A 170 -45.33 -34.63 -22.32
C LEU A 170 -43.96 -35.32 -22.36
N LYS A 171 -43.21 -35.11 -23.45
CA LYS A 171 -41.83 -35.62 -23.59
C LYS A 171 -40.87 -34.99 -22.58
N GLN A 172 -41.03 -33.69 -22.31
CA GLN A 172 -40.23 -32.98 -21.32
C GLN A 172 -41.03 -32.85 -20.02
N LYS A 173 -40.50 -33.43 -18.94
CA LYS A 173 -41.16 -33.37 -17.64
C LYS A 173 -41.01 -31.99 -17.02
N TYR A 174 -42.02 -31.59 -16.24
CA TYR A 174 -41.87 -30.41 -15.42
C TYR A 174 -40.87 -30.69 -14.30
N GLN A 175 -39.98 -29.74 -14.05
CA GLN A 175 -38.88 -29.92 -13.10
C GLN A 175 -38.38 -28.58 -12.57
N ALA A 176 -37.75 -28.61 -11.41
CA ALA A 176 -37.00 -27.49 -10.87
C ALA A 176 -35.54 -27.90 -10.67
N ARG A 177 -34.61 -27.04 -11.10
CA ARG A 177 -33.16 -27.28 -10.96
C ARG A 177 -32.45 -26.02 -10.53
N THR A 178 -31.30 -26.18 -9.92
CA THR A 178 -30.44 -25.06 -9.52
C THR A 178 -29.06 -25.23 -10.12
N ASN A 179 -28.39 -24.10 -10.39
CA ASN A 179 -26.98 -24.04 -10.73
C ASN A 179 -26.37 -22.79 -10.08
N ALA A 180 -25.09 -22.84 -9.78
CA ALA A 180 -24.38 -21.71 -9.17
C ALA A 180 -22.94 -21.64 -9.68
N ALA A 181 -22.37 -20.44 -9.65
CA ALA A 181 -20.95 -20.22 -9.86
C ALA A 181 -20.47 -19.20 -8.82
N ASP A 182 -19.54 -19.63 -7.99
CA ASP A 182 -18.86 -18.74 -7.04
C ASP A 182 -17.83 -17.85 -7.76
N ASN A 183 -17.13 -17.00 -7.00
CA ASN A 183 -16.15 -16.09 -7.56
C ASN A 183 -14.90 -16.78 -8.15
N SER A 184 -14.64 -18.05 -7.82
CA SER A 184 -13.53 -18.83 -8.35
C SER A 184 -13.91 -19.62 -9.62
N SER A 185 -15.21 -19.77 -9.87
CA SER A 185 -15.75 -20.62 -10.93
C SER A 185 -15.49 -20.06 -12.33
N PRO A 186 -15.15 -20.88 -13.33
CA PRO A 186 -14.89 -20.40 -14.69
C PRO A 186 -16.15 -19.81 -15.35
N GLN A 187 -17.35 -20.29 -14.98
CA GLN A 187 -18.64 -19.81 -15.51
C GLN A 187 -19.17 -18.54 -14.83
N ARG A 188 -18.40 -17.92 -13.92
CA ARG A 188 -18.82 -16.71 -13.17
C ARG A 188 -19.21 -15.52 -14.06
N HIS A 189 -18.83 -15.52 -15.33
CA HIS A 189 -19.12 -14.47 -16.32
C HIS A 189 -20.45 -14.64 -17.06
N TYR A 190 -21.16 -15.76 -16.86
CA TYR A 190 -22.28 -16.18 -17.70
C TYR A 190 -23.43 -15.15 -17.79
N PHE A 191 -23.75 -14.44 -16.71
CA PHE A 191 -24.87 -13.49 -16.65
C PHE A 191 -24.48 -12.02 -16.87
N GLN A 192 -23.28 -11.73 -17.37
CA GLN A 192 -22.78 -10.36 -17.46
C GLN A 192 -23.74 -9.41 -18.20
N LYS A 193 -24.36 -9.85 -19.29
CA LYS A 193 -25.32 -9.04 -20.06
C LYS A 193 -26.56 -8.69 -19.24
N GLN A 194 -27.17 -9.68 -18.59
CA GLN A 194 -28.38 -9.50 -17.78
C GLN A 194 -28.10 -8.67 -16.53
N ILE A 195 -26.92 -8.81 -15.93
CA ILE A 195 -26.50 -7.96 -14.80
C ILE A 195 -26.40 -6.51 -15.25
N VAL A 196 -25.79 -6.22 -16.41
CA VAL A 196 -25.70 -4.85 -16.95
C VAL A 196 -27.09 -4.28 -17.26
N GLU A 197 -27.97 -5.07 -17.85
CA GLU A 197 -29.36 -4.66 -18.12
C GLU A 197 -30.13 -4.31 -16.83
N THR A 198 -29.98 -5.16 -15.80
CA THR A 198 -30.55 -4.91 -14.47
C THR A 198 -29.90 -3.70 -13.80
N ALA A 199 -28.58 -3.48 -14.01
CA ALA A 199 -27.86 -2.36 -13.45
C ALA A 199 -28.31 -1.01 -14.02
N ASN A 200 -28.60 -0.96 -15.32
CA ASN A 200 -29.19 0.21 -15.95
C ASN A 200 -30.58 0.53 -15.38
N HIS A 201 -31.36 -0.48 -14.99
CA HIS A 201 -32.67 -0.26 -14.38
C HIS A 201 -32.57 0.41 -13.00
N PHE A 202 -31.56 0.04 -12.21
CA PHE A 202 -31.30 0.60 -10.88
C PHE A 202 -30.30 1.78 -10.91
N ASP A 203 -29.96 2.30 -12.09
CA ASP A 203 -29.05 3.44 -12.30
C ASP A 203 -27.69 3.30 -11.57
N TYR A 204 -27.02 2.15 -11.74
CA TYR A 204 -25.67 1.95 -11.21
C TYR A 204 -24.73 1.22 -12.19
N PHE A 205 -23.43 1.33 -11.92
CA PHE A 205 -22.39 0.63 -12.68
C PHE A 205 -22.08 -0.73 -12.04
N ALA A 206 -22.28 -1.82 -12.77
CA ALA A 206 -21.89 -3.16 -12.35
C ALA A 206 -20.40 -3.42 -12.68
N ASN A 207 -19.58 -3.63 -11.65
CA ASN A 207 -18.16 -3.93 -11.78
C ASN A 207 -17.91 -5.45 -11.63
N PHE A 208 -17.18 -6.03 -12.57
CA PHE A 208 -16.90 -7.47 -12.65
C PHE A 208 -15.43 -7.84 -12.41
N ASP A 209 -14.58 -6.87 -12.08
CA ASP A 209 -13.12 -7.05 -12.09
C ASP A 209 -12.64 -8.04 -11.03
N ARG A 210 -13.14 -7.89 -9.80
CA ARG A 210 -12.60 -8.62 -8.64
C ARG A 210 -13.53 -9.65 -8.02
N TYR A 211 -14.83 -9.35 -7.98
CA TYR A 211 -15.82 -10.26 -7.40
C TYR A 211 -17.04 -10.36 -8.30
N ARG A 212 -17.42 -11.60 -8.63
CA ARG A 212 -18.70 -11.91 -9.26
C ARG A 212 -19.11 -13.34 -8.91
N SER A 213 -20.34 -13.53 -8.47
CA SER A 213 -20.93 -14.84 -8.26
C SER A 213 -22.41 -14.81 -8.60
N TRP A 214 -23.00 -15.98 -8.85
CA TRP A 214 -24.42 -16.09 -9.16
C TRP A 214 -24.99 -17.44 -8.75
N VAL A 215 -26.28 -17.42 -8.45
CA VAL A 215 -27.09 -18.63 -8.21
C VAL A 215 -28.36 -18.49 -9.05
N ARG A 216 -28.70 -19.55 -9.77
CA ARG A 216 -29.87 -19.62 -10.66
C ARG A 216 -30.78 -20.77 -10.25
N LEU A 217 -32.07 -20.48 -10.13
CA LEU A 217 -33.16 -21.44 -10.10
C LEU A 217 -33.82 -21.46 -11.48
N THR A 218 -33.90 -22.63 -12.11
CA THR A 218 -34.62 -22.85 -13.36
C THR A 218 -35.86 -23.68 -13.09
N LEU A 219 -37.02 -23.17 -13.47
CA LEU A 219 -38.31 -23.86 -13.44
C LEU A 219 -38.70 -24.20 -14.87
N THR A 220 -38.71 -25.49 -15.19
CA THR A 220 -39.13 -26.00 -16.49
C THR A 220 -40.57 -26.47 -16.38
N THR A 221 -41.45 -25.84 -17.13
CA THR A 221 -42.84 -26.29 -17.30
C THR A 221 -43.14 -26.46 -18.80
N GLY A 222 -43.86 -25.53 -19.42
CA GLY A 222 -43.94 -25.39 -20.89
C GLY A 222 -42.83 -24.54 -21.49
N GLN A 223 -42.33 -23.56 -20.72
CA GLN A 223 -41.16 -22.74 -21.03
C GLN A 223 -40.17 -22.85 -19.86
N GLU A 224 -38.90 -22.49 -20.08
CA GLU A 224 -37.95 -22.33 -18.97
C GLU A 224 -38.05 -20.91 -18.40
N PHE A 225 -38.43 -20.83 -17.13
CA PHE A 225 -38.34 -19.62 -16.33
C PHE A 225 -37.09 -19.69 -15.46
N ASP A 226 -36.25 -18.68 -15.54
CA ASP A 226 -35.05 -18.57 -14.73
C ASP A 226 -35.19 -17.42 -13.74
N TYR A 227 -34.89 -17.69 -12.48
CA TYR A 227 -34.67 -16.71 -11.44
C TYR A 227 -33.20 -16.71 -11.04
N VAL A 228 -32.53 -15.57 -11.14
CA VAL A 228 -31.10 -15.45 -10.89
C VAL A 228 -30.85 -14.37 -9.84
N ILE A 229 -30.01 -14.70 -8.87
CA ILE A 229 -29.41 -13.73 -7.95
C ILE A 229 -27.92 -13.70 -8.21
N THR A 230 -27.36 -12.51 -8.22
CA THR A 230 -25.96 -12.23 -8.52
C THR A 230 -25.36 -11.37 -7.42
N ILE A 231 -24.07 -11.52 -7.17
CA ILE A 231 -23.27 -10.62 -6.31
C ILE A 231 -22.08 -10.14 -7.13
N HIS A 232 -21.85 -8.83 -7.19
CA HIS A 232 -20.80 -8.22 -8.00
C HIS A 232 -20.36 -6.87 -7.41
N GLY A 233 -19.30 -6.29 -7.97
CA GLY A 233 -18.80 -4.98 -7.57
C GLY A 233 -19.77 -3.85 -7.90
N TYR A 234 -19.85 -2.85 -7.03
CA TYR A 234 -20.68 -1.66 -7.22
C TYR A 234 -19.83 -0.44 -7.58
N GLY A 235 -20.23 0.25 -8.65
CA GLY A 235 -19.63 1.52 -9.07
C GLY A 235 -18.31 1.35 -9.83
N PRO A 236 -17.78 2.46 -10.40
CA PRO A 236 -16.50 2.44 -11.09
C PRO A 236 -15.34 2.24 -10.10
N GLY A 237 -14.41 1.34 -10.45
CA GLY A 237 -13.21 1.07 -9.67
C GLY A 237 -13.43 0.21 -8.42
N ASP A 238 -12.40 0.10 -7.58
CA ASP A 238 -12.40 -0.68 -6.34
C ASP A 238 -12.96 0.11 -5.16
N SER A 239 -14.27 0.38 -5.21
CA SER A 239 -14.97 1.12 -4.14
C SER A 239 -15.01 0.37 -2.80
N GLY A 240 -14.77 -0.95 -2.82
CA GLY A 240 -14.98 -1.83 -1.65
C GLY A 240 -16.46 -2.04 -1.31
N ILE A 241 -17.36 -1.65 -2.22
CA ILE A 241 -18.80 -1.84 -2.13
C ILE A 241 -19.18 -2.96 -3.10
N LEU A 242 -19.97 -3.91 -2.62
CA LEU A 242 -20.59 -4.94 -3.43
C LEU A 242 -22.10 -4.74 -3.46
N ALA A 243 -22.71 -5.24 -4.53
CA ALA A 243 -24.15 -5.27 -4.68
C ALA A 243 -24.63 -6.68 -4.97
N ALA A 244 -25.82 -7.02 -4.48
CA ALA A 244 -26.58 -8.16 -4.95
C ALA A 244 -27.76 -7.68 -5.80
N SER A 245 -27.90 -8.26 -6.98
CA SER A 245 -29.02 -7.98 -7.88
C SER A 245 -29.76 -9.27 -8.23
N ALA A 246 -31.07 -9.15 -8.40
CA ALA A 246 -31.94 -10.27 -8.69
C ALA A 246 -32.81 -9.96 -9.90
N PHE A 247 -32.96 -10.93 -10.79
CA PHE A 247 -33.75 -10.78 -12.01
C PHE A 247 -34.33 -12.12 -12.46
N THR A 248 -35.42 -12.05 -13.22
CA THR A 248 -36.05 -13.20 -13.88
C THR A 248 -35.95 -13.05 -15.38
N TYR A 249 -36.02 -14.16 -16.12
CA TYR A 249 -36.23 -14.14 -17.57
C TYR A 249 -36.81 -15.46 -18.06
N LEU A 250 -37.36 -15.45 -19.27
CA LEU A 250 -37.82 -16.66 -19.97
C LEU A 250 -36.80 -17.06 -21.03
N LYS A 251 -36.61 -18.38 -21.24
CA LYS A 251 -35.93 -18.89 -22.43
C LYS A 251 -36.94 -19.37 -23.46
N VAL A 252 -36.86 -18.80 -24.65
CA VAL A 252 -37.65 -19.20 -25.83
C VAL A 252 -36.73 -19.74 -26.92
N PRO A 253 -37.14 -20.77 -27.68
CA PRO A 253 -36.36 -21.26 -28.81
C PRO A 253 -36.28 -20.19 -29.92
N ARG A 254 -35.12 -20.05 -30.55
CA ARG A 254 -34.94 -19.18 -31.72
C ARG A 254 -35.25 -19.91 -33.02
N GLU A 255 -35.65 -19.15 -34.04
CA GLU A 255 -35.91 -19.65 -35.40
C GLU A 255 -34.65 -20.21 -36.09
N ASP A 256 -33.46 -19.67 -35.77
CA ASP A 256 -32.16 -20.09 -36.32
C ASP A 256 -31.48 -21.24 -35.54
N GLY A 257 -32.18 -21.76 -34.52
CA GLY A 257 -31.67 -22.79 -33.61
C GLY A 257 -31.01 -22.20 -32.37
N GLY A 258 -31.27 -22.81 -31.20
CA GLY A 258 -30.81 -22.34 -29.90
C GLY A 258 -31.92 -21.67 -29.09
N THR A 259 -31.55 -20.97 -28.01
CA THR A 259 -32.51 -20.29 -27.12
C THR A 259 -32.14 -18.84 -26.91
N GLU A 260 -33.13 -17.96 -26.87
CA GLU A 260 -33.00 -16.56 -26.51
C GLU A 260 -33.56 -16.29 -25.12
N THR A 261 -32.91 -15.39 -24.39
CA THR A 261 -33.45 -14.81 -23.16
C THR A 261 -34.36 -13.64 -23.51
N VAL A 262 -35.62 -13.73 -23.13
CA VAL A 262 -36.61 -12.66 -23.30
C VAL A 262 -37.19 -12.26 -21.95
N ASN A 263 -37.75 -11.05 -21.87
CA ASN A 263 -38.44 -10.55 -20.68
C ASN A 263 -37.56 -10.55 -19.43
N VAL A 264 -36.36 -9.95 -19.51
CA VAL A 264 -35.53 -9.74 -18.32
C VAL A 264 -36.22 -8.72 -17.41
N HIS A 265 -36.62 -9.13 -16.22
CA HIS A 265 -37.29 -8.27 -15.24
C HIS A 265 -36.54 -8.26 -13.92
N PRO A 266 -36.30 -7.10 -13.31
CA PRO A 266 -35.80 -7.02 -11.94
C PRO A 266 -36.73 -7.74 -10.98
N ALA A 267 -36.16 -8.63 -10.18
CA ALA A 267 -36.89 -9.42 -9.20
C ALA A 267 -36.84 -8.81 -7.79
N ALA A 268 -36.40 -7.56 -7.65
CA ALA A 268 -36.29 -6.84 -6.39
C ALA A 268 -36.77 -5.40 -6.59
N THR A 269 -37.29 -4.77 -5.54
CA THR A 269 -37.67 -3.34 -5.58
C THR A 269 -36.46 -2.43 -5.53
N ASP A 270 -35.40 -2.86 -4.86
CA ASP A 270 -34.18 -2.09 -4.60
C ASP A 270 -32.96 -2.99 -4.74
N LEU A 271 -31.84 -2.38 -5.12
CA LEU A 271 -30.54 -3.03 -5.14
C LEU A 271 -30.03 -3.26 -3.70
N PHE A 272 -29.61 -4.49 -3.39
CA PHE A 272 -28.98 -4.75 -2.11
C PHE A 272 -27.50 -4.36 -2.16
N GLN A 273 -27.07 -3.43 -1.30
CA GLN A 273 -25.68 -2.96 -1.24
C GLN A 273 -25.08 -3.27 0.14
N PHE A 274 -23.78 -3.62 0.16
CA PHE A 274 -23.03 -3.88 1.38
C PHE A 274 -21.54 -3.60 1.17
N ASN A 275 -20.80 -3.36 2.26
CA ASN A 275 -19.37 -3.04 2.23
C ASN A 275 -18.64 -3.60 3.45
N TYR A 276 -17.32 -3.38 3.53
CA TYR A 276 -16.47 -3.90 4.61
C TYR A 276 -16.66 -3.22 5.98
N ALA A 277 -17.33 -2.07 6.04
CA ALA A 277 -17.54 -1.32 7.29
C ALA A 277 -18.74 -1.84 8.09
N GLU A 278 -19.67 -2.54 7.43
CA GLU A 278 -20.81 -3.19 8.08
C GLU A 278 -20.39 -4.53 8.69
N SER A 279 -20.96 -4.91 9.84
CA SER A 279 -20.73 -6.26 10.37
C SER A 279 -21.46 -7.31 9.53
N TYR A 280 -20.91 -8.53 9.49
CA TYR A 280 -21.52 -9.63 8.76
C TYR A 280 -22.94 -9.93 9.28
N ASP A 281 -23.15 -9.96 10.60
CA ASP A 281 -24.47 -10.26 11.19
C ASP A 281 -25.55 -9.25 10.78
N SER A 282 -25.20 -7.96 10.76
CA SER A 282 -26.09 -6.90 10.29
C SER A 282 -26.39 -7.04 8.80
N THR A 283 -25.35 -7.29 8.00
CA THR A 283 -25.45 -7.51 6.55
C THR A 283 -26.36 -8.71 6.26
N GLN A 284 -26.15 -9.83 6.94
CA GLN A 284 -26.90 -11.07 6.76
C GLN A 284 -28.38 -10.88 7.10
N LYS A 285 -28.72 -10.15 8.18
CA LYS A 285 -30.11 -9.92 8.56
C LYS A 285 -30.86 -9.11 7.49
N ARG A 286 -30.29 -7.99 7.04
CA ARG A 286 -30.84 -7.18 5.94
C ARG A 286 -30.95 -8.00 4.64
N PHE A 287 -29.92 -8.79 4.35
CA PHE A 287 -29.89 -9.62 3.15
C PHE A 287 -30.99 -10.68 3.16
N ALA A 288 -31.26 -11.29 4.31
CA ALA A 288 -32.33 -12.27 4.45
C ALA A 288 -33.71 -11.66 4.14
N GLU A 289 -34.00 -10.47 4.68
CA GLU A 289 -35.25 -9.73 4.39
C GLU A 289 -35.38 -9.40 2.90
N TRP A 290 -34.30 -8.91 2.29
CA TRP A 290 -34.24 -8.61 0.86
C TRP A 290 -34.43 -9.88 0.00
N LEU A 291 -33.79 -11.00 0.37
CA LEU A 291 -33.87 -12.27 -0.33
C LEU A 291 -35.29 -12.85 -0.32
N GLU A 292 -36.01 -12.79 0.81
CA GLU A 292 -37.40 -13.23 0.87
C GLU A 292 -38.31 -12.38 -0.02
N SER A 293 -38.13 -11.05 0.03
CA SER A 293 -38.90 -10.13 -0.83
C SER A 293 -38.65 -10.43 -2.31
N SER A 294 -37.39 -10.59 -2.69
CA SER A 294 -36.99 -10.88 -4.06
C SER A 294 -37.54 -12.23 -4.54
N LEU A 295 -37.51 -13.25 -3.68
CA LEU A 295 -38.08 -14.56 -3.98
C LEU A 295 -39.60 -14.49 -4.21
N ALA A 296 -40.32 -13.72 -3.39
CA ALA A 296 -41.75 -13.54 -3.53
C ALA A 296 -42.11 -12.88 -4.87
N ILE A 297 -41.36 -11.85 -5.28
CA ILE A 297 -41.52 -11.18 -6.57
C ILE A 297 -41.29 -12.20 -7.70
N ALA A 298 -40.14 -12.90 -7.69
CA ALA A 298 -39.80 -13.86 -8.74
C ALA A 298 -40.85 -14.98 -8.90
N LEU A 299 -41.35 -15.54 -7.80
CA LEU A 299 -42.38 -16.59 -7.85
C LEU A 299 -43.74 -16.06 -8.31
N ALA A 300 -44.08 -14.81 -7.99
CA ALA A 300 -45.28 -14.16 -8.51
C ALA A 300 -45.19 -13.94 -10.03
N GLU A 301 -44.01 -13.56 -10.53
CA GLU A 301 -43.77 -13.43 -11.97
C GLU A 301 -43.86 -14.76 -12.69
N TRP A 302 -43.27 -15.82 -12.13
CA TRP A 302 -43.40 -17.17 -12.66
C TRP A 302 -44.86 -17.62 -12.72
N LYS A 303 -45.63 -17.40 -11.64
CA LYS A 303 -47.06 -17.73 -11.62
C LYS A 303 -47.82 -17.02 -12.74
N ARG A 304 -47.51 -15.75 -12.99
CA ARG A 304 -48.10 -14.96 -14.09
C ARG A 304 -47.72 -15.52 -15.46
N SER A 305 -46.47 -15.96 -15.65
CA SER A 305 -46.03 -16.56 -16.92
C SER A 305 -46.66 -17.93 -17.22
N LEU A 306 -47.27 -18.59 -16.24
CA LEU A 306 -48.04 -19.82 -16.46
C LEU A 306 -49.46 -19.55 -16.98
N GLN A 307 -49.95 -18.31 -16.89
CA GLN A 307 -51.31 -17.91 -17.28
C GLN A 307 -51.37 -17.25 -18.66
N SER A 308 -50.21 -16.83 -19.18
CA SER A 308 -50.01 -16.24 -20.51
C SER A 308 -49.77 -17.30 -21.58
#